data_AF-A0A2P6SJ89-F1
#
_entry.id   AF-A0A2P6SJ89-F1
#
_cell.length_a   1.000
_cell.length_b   1.000
_cell.length_c   1.000
_cell.angle_alpha   90.00
_cell.angle_beta   90.00
_cell.angle_gamma   90.00
#
_symmetry.space_group_name_H-M   'P 1'
#
loop_
_entity.id
_entity.type
_entity.pdbx_description
1 polymer ?
#
loop_
_entity_poly.entity_id
_entity_poly.type
_entity_poly.pdbx_seq_one_letter_code
_entity_poly.pdbx_strand_id
1 'polypeptide(L)'
;MIRDPFDLTPAPEDPVVVCAIYMAVARAVTLTSTPAAVPPPPLRLGFGTVGERVQVFANHFRVEVEEGHLYHYDVSITPACSSKKINKAVIDELVYMYRLRHVFPVYDGLNSLYTTLPYPFS
;
A
#
# COMPACT_ATOMS: atom_id res chain seq x y z
N MET A 1 61.37 10.43 8.50
CA MET A 1 60.23 10.02 7.64
C MET A 1 59.00 10.75 8.13
N ILE A 2 58.46 11.61 7.27
CA ILE A 2 57.43 12.61 7.53
C ILE A 2 56.07 11.90 7.56
N ARG A 3 55.23 12.18 8.57
CA ARG A 3 53.84 11.69 8.62
C ARG A 3 52.97 12.61 7.75
N ASP A 4 52.20 12.04 6.84
CA ASP A 4 51.34 12.79 5.93
C ASP A 4 50.18 13.50 6.67
N PRO A 5 49.75 14.71 6.26
CA PRO A 5 48.79 15.51 7.03
C PRO A 5 47.30 15.19 6.72
N PHE A 6 47.01 14.13 5.98
CA PHE A 6 45.68 13.87 5.40
C PHE A 6 45.14 12.45 5.65
N ASP A 7 45.47 11.85 6.80
CA ASP A 7 44.75 10.66 7.27
C ASP A 7 43.62 11.08 8.22
N LEU A 8 42.50 11.52 7.62
CA LEU A 8 41.22 11.66 8.31
C LEU A 8 40.38 10.44 7.97
N THR A 9 40.69 9.31 8.59
CA THR A 9 39.71 8.23 8.74
C THR A 9 38.57 8.78 9.61
N PRO A 10 37.32 8.90 9.11
CA PRO A 10 36.22 9.29 9.99
C PRO A 10 36.08 8.21 11.08
N ALA A 11 36.04 8.64 12.34
CA ALA A 11 35.82 7.77 13.47
C ALA A 11 34.54 6.93 13.25
N PRO A 12 34.48 5.67 13.71
CA PRO A 12 33.25 4.90 13.64
C PRO A 12 32.18 5.65 14.42
N GLU A 13 31.18 6.20 13.72
CA GLU A 13 30.05 6.84 14.37
C GLU A 13 29.29 5.75 15.14
N ASP A 14 29.20 5.89 16.46
CA ASP A 14 28.56 4.92 17.34
C ASP A 14 27.16 4.57 16.80
N PRO A 15 26.80 3.28 16.66
CA PRO A 15 25.53 2.87 16.07
C PRO A 15 24.31 3.40 16.86
N VAL A 16 24.52 3.67 18.15
CA VAL A 16 23.53 4.29 19.04
C VAL A 16 23.27 5.75 18.64
N VAL A 17 24.28 6.48 18.20
CA VAL A 17 24.17 7.88 17.77
C VAL A 17 23.45 7.95 16.42
N VAL A 18 23.80 7.09 15.47
CA VAL A 18 23.09 6.99 14.18
C VAL A 18 21.63 6.62 14.40
N CYS A 19 21.34 5.67 15.30
CA CYS A 19 19.97 5.30 15.65
C CYS A 19 19.22 6.44 16.35
N ALA A 20 19.88 7.17 17.27
CA ALA A 20 19.29 8.32 17.93
C ALA A 20 18.97 9.46 16.94
N ILE A 21 19.86 9.73 15.99
CA ILE A 21 19.64 10.70 14.91
C ILE A 21 18.47 10.23 14.03
N TYR A 22 18.44 8.96 13.61
CA TYR A 22 17.34 8.40 12.82
C TYR A 22 16.00 8.52 13.55
N MET A 23 15.95 8.15 14.84
CA MET A 23 14.74 8.23 15.66
C MET A 23 14.32 9.68 15.94
N ALA A 24 15.26 10.62 16.05
CA ALA A 24 14.97 12.04 16.22
C ALA A 24 14.43 12.68 14.93
N VAL A 25 15.03 12.37 13.77
CA VAL A 25 14.54 12.79 12.45
C VAL A 25 13.16 12.19 12.17
N ALA A 26 12.96 10.90 12.47
CA ALA A 26 11.65 10.25 12.34
C ALA A 26 10.57 10.91 13.22
N ARG A 27 10.91 11.30 14.46
CA ARG A 27 9.97 12.02 15.34
C ARG A 27 9.70 13.45 14.88
N ALA A 28 10.70 14.16 14.35
CA ALA A 28 10.51 15.52 13.83
C ALA A 28 9.60 15.55 12.60
N VAL A 29 9.63 14.52 11.75
CA VAL A 29 8.69 14.36 10.63
C VAL A 29 7.24 14.14 11.11
N THR A 30 7.03 13.68 12.34
CA THR A 30 5.70 13.44 12.92
C THR A 30 5.10 14.62 13.70
N LEU A 31 5.74 15.80 13.71
CA LEU A 31 5.14 16.98 14.35
C LEU A 31 4.05 17.59 13.45
N THR A 32 2.81 17.18 13.73
CA THR A 32 1.59 17.99 13.58
C THR A 32 1.31 18.60 12.20
N SER A 33 1.30 17.77 11.15
CA SER A 33 0.36 18.01 10.07
C SER A 33 -0.97 17.35 10.43
N THR A 34 -1.71 17.91 11.39
CA THR A 34 -3.17 17.87 11.22
C THR A 34 -3.41 18.52 9.86
N PRO A 35 -3.93 17.81 8.84
CA PRO A 35 -4.28 18.49 7.61
C PRO A 35 -5.32 19.53 8.04
N ALA A 36 -4.95 20.81 8.00
CA ALA A 36 -5.93 21.88 7.98
C ALA A 36 -6.90 21.47 6.88
N ALA A 37 -8.14 21.15 7.27
CA ALA A 37 -9.06 20.44 6.42
C ALA A 37 -9.21 21.23 5.12
N VAL A 38 -8.55 20.76 4.06
CA VAL A 38 -8.72 21.32 2.73
C VAL A 38 -10.21 21.18 2.45
N PRO A 39 -10.94 22.28 2.17
CA PRO A 39 -12.36 22.18 1.90
C PRO A 39 -12.55 21.18 0.74
N PRO A 40 -13.57 20.31 0.79
CA PRO A 40 -13.81 19.34 -0.26
C PRO A 40 -13.94 20.06 -1.60
N PRO A 41 -13.56 19.41 -2.72
CA PRO A 41 -13.72 20.01 -4.04
C PRO A 41 -15.18 20.43 -4.24
N PRO A 42 -15.44 21.56 -4.92
CA PRO A 42 -16.79 22.04 -5.14
C PRO A 42 -17.60 21.01 -5.93
N LEU A 43 -18.90 20.91 -5.61
CA LEU A 43 -19.81 20.06 -6.35
C LEU A 43 -19.91 20.50 -7.81
N ARG A 44 -20.13 19.53 -8.70
CA ARG A 44 -20.39 19.80 -10.12
C ARG A 44 -21.67 20.62 -10.25
N LEU A 45 -21.54 21.87 -10.70
CA LEU A 45 -22.65 22.83 -10.80
C LEU A 45 -23.75 22.40 -11.80
N GLY A 46 -23.39 21.64 -12.84
CA GLY A 46 -24.32 21.18 -13.87
C GLY A 46 -23.62 20.52 -15.06
N PHE A 47 -24.37 20.25 -16.12
CA PHE A 47 -23.86 19.73 -17.40
C PHE A 47 -23.80 20.86 -18.44
N GLY A 48 -22.80 20.86 -19.31
CA GLY A 48 -22.73 21.81 -20.43
C GLY A 48 -23.85 21.56 -21.45
N THR A 49 -24.40 22.64 -22.02
CA THR A 49 -25.57 22.62 -22.92
C THR A 49 -25.28 23.16 -24.32
N VAL A 50 -24.14 23.82 -24.51
CA VAL A 50 -23.75 24.45 -25.79
C VAL A 50 -23.03 23.41 -26.66
N GLY A 51 -23.35 23.39 -27.95
CA GLY A 51 -22.71 22.53 -28.97
C GLY A 51 -23.68 21.55 -29.63
N GLU A 52 -23.22 20.95 -30.73
CA GLU A 52 -23.96 19.90 -31.42
C GLU A 52 -23.75 18.55 -30.73
N ARG A 53 -24.82 17.75 -30.60
CA ARG A 53 -24.73 16.42 -29.97
C ARG A 53 -24.10 15.44 -30.94
N VAL A 54 -23.06 14.75 -30.49
CA VAL A 54 -22.36 13.71 -31.25
C VAL A 54 -22.30 12.42 -30.43
N GLN A 55 -22.53 11.28 -31.09
CA GLN A 55 -22.38 9.98 -30.46
C GLN A 55 -20.90 9.59 -30.41
N VAL A 56 -20.43 9.23 -29.22
CA VAL A 56 -19.06 8.78 -28.98
C VAL A 56 -19.07 7.44 -28.27
N PHE A 57 -18.04 6.64 -28.54
CA PHE A 57 -17.75 5.44 -27.77
C PHE A 57 -16.57 5.74 -26.85
N ALA A 58 -16.71 5.39 -25.58
CA ALA A 58 -15.63 5.47 -24.61
C ALA A 58 -15.19 4.05 -24.23
N ASN A 59 -13.93 3.90 -23.84
CA ASN A 59 -13.39 2.67 -23.28
C ASN A 59 -13.81 2.53 -21.80
N HIS A 60 -15.09 2.80 -21.50
CA HIS A 60 -15.66 2.74 -20.17
C HIS A 60 -16.75 1.67 -20.17
N PHE A 61 -16.49 0.57 -19.47
CA PHE A 61 -17.40 -0.56 -19.37
C PHE A 61 -18.18 -0.43 -18.06
N ARG A 62 -19.51 -0.56 -18.12
CA ARG A 62 -20.37 -0.57 -16.95
C ARG A 62 -20.11 -1.87 -16.17
N VAL A 63 -19.75 -1.73 -14.89
CA VAL A 63 -19.60 -2.85 -13.95
C VAL A 63 -20.72 -2.75 -12.94
N GLU A 64 -21.48 -3.83 -12.78
CA GLU A 64 -22.47 -3.96 -11.72
C GLU A 64 -21.82 -4.73 -10.57
N VAL A 65 -21.86 -4.13 -9.38
CA VAL A 65 -21.30 -4.72 -8.16
C VAL A 65 -22.47 -5.13 -7.28
N GLU A 66 -22.54 -6.41 -6.94
CA GLU A 66 -23.55 -6.91 -6.00
C GLU A 66 -23.32 -6.31 -4.61
N GLU A 67 -24.41 -5.94 -3.95
CA GLU A 67 -24.37 -5.51 -2.56
C GLU A 67 -24.10 -6.73 -1.68
N GLY A 68 -22.90 -6.81 -1.13
CA GLY A 68 -22.46 -7.92 -0.29
C GLY A 68 -21.42 -7.49 0.72
N HIS A 69 -21.11 -8.39 1.64
CA HIS A 69 -20.05 -8.17 2.62
C HIS A 69 -18.69 -8.51 2.03
N LEU A 70 -17.76 -7.56 2.09
CA LEU A 70 -16.36 -7.76 1.73
C LEU A 70 -15.54 -7.86 3.02
N TYR A 71 -14.86 -8.98 3.22
CA TYR A 71 -13.96 -9.16 4.36
C TYR A 71 -12.54 -8.88 3.93
N HIS A 72 -11.89 -7.98 4.67
CA HIS A 72 -10.48 -7.62 4.49
C HIS A 72 -9.64 -8.28 5.60
N TYR A 73 -8.53 -8.89 5.21
CA TYR A 73 -7.52 -9.42 6.12
C TYR A 73 -6.18 -8.77 5.83
N ASP A 74 -5.48 -8.43 6.91
CA ASP A 74 -4.09 -8.00 6.86
C ASP A 74 -3.18 -9.24 6.85
N VAL A 75 -2.33 -9.33 5.83
CA VAL A 75 -1.45 -10.47 5.58
C VAL A 75 0.00 -10.01 5.74
N SER A 76 0.76 -10.72 6.56
CA SER A 76 2.20 -10.52 6.71
C SER A 76 2.96 -11.78 6.29
N ILE A 77 3.85 -11.64 5.31
CA ILE A 77 4.72 -12.72 4.83
C ILE A 77 6.12 -12.51 5.40
N THR A 78 6.62 -13.51 6.13
CA THR A 78 7.97 -13.50 6.69
C THR A 78 8.78 -14.66 6.11
N PRO A 79 9.98 -14.42 5.53
CA PRO A 79 10.69 -13.14 5.43
C PRO A 79 10.04 -12.18 4.44
N ALA A 80 10.20 -10.87 4.69
CA ALA A 80 9.64 -9.83 3.84
C ALA A 80 10.17 -9.96 2.40
N CYS A 81 9.25 -10.13 1.45
CA CYS A 81 9.56 -10.26 0.04
C CYS A 81 9.06 -9.01 -0.70
N SER A 82 9.98 -8.33 -1.40
CA SER A 82 9.65 -7.12 -2.19
C SER A 82 8.89 -7.44 -3.49
N SER A 83 8.99 -8.68 -3.98
CA SER A 83 8.37 -9.10 -5.23
C SER A 83 6.91 -9.50 -5.04
N LYS A 84 6.00 -8.66 -5.54
CA LYS A 84 4.55 -8.95 -5.58
C LYS A 84 4.23 -10.26 -6.31
N LYS A 85 5.02 -10.62 -7.34
CA LYS A 85 4.81 -11.87 -8.09
C LYS A 85 5.06 -13.09 -7.21
N ILE A 86 6.13 -13.04 -6.41
CA ILE A 86 6.45 -14.13 -5.47
C ILE A 86 5.38 -14.18 -4.37
N ASN A 87 5.01 -13.03 -3.80
CA ASN A 87 3.98 -12.96 -2.76
C ASN A 87 2.65 -13.55 -3.24
N LYS A 88 2.23 -13.23 -4.48
CA LYS A 88 1.03 -13.81 -5.08
C LYS A 88 1.14 -15.31 -5.26
N ALA A 89 2.26 -15.81 -5.81
CA ALA A 89 2.47 -17.24 -5.98
C ALA A 89 2.44 -18.01 -4.64
N VAL A 90 2.98 -17.42 -3.57
CA VAL A 90 2.91 -18.00 -2.22
C VAL A 90 1.46 -18.08 -1.74
N ILE A 91 0.68 -17.01 -1.86
CA ILE A 91 -0.73 -17.03 -1.47
C ILE A 91 -1.54 -18.00 -2.34
N ASP A 92 -1.31 -18.03 -3.65
CA ASP A 92 -1.99 -18.95 -4.57
C ASP A 92 -1.74 -20.42 -4.17
N GLU A 93 -0.49 -20.77 -3.82
CA GLU A 93 -0.13 -22.10 -3.34
C GLU A 93 -0.82 -22.42 -2.00
N LEU A 94 -0.87 -21.47 -1.06
CA LEU A 94 -1.59 -21.66 0.21
C LEU A 94 -3.09 -21.92 -0.02
N VAL A 95 -3.72 -21.16 -0.91
CA VAL A 95 -5.14 -21.35 -1.26
C VAL A 95 -5.37 -22.72 -1.86
N TYR A 96 -4.46 -23.18 -2.73
CA TYR A 96 -4.50 -24.51 -3.33
C TYR A 96 -4.33 -25.63 -2.29
N MET A 97 -3.34 -25.52 -1.40
CA MET A 97 -3.03 -26.54 -0.40
C MET A 97 -4.14 -26.69 0.65
N TYR A 98 -4.66 -25.57 1.17
CA TYR A 98 -5.62 -25.60 2.28
C TYR A 98 -7.08 -25.77 1.83
N ARG A 99 -7.33 -25.88 0.52
CA ARG A 99 -8.65 -26.17 -0.09
C ARG A 99 -9.79 -25.41 0.59
N LEU A 100 -9.60 -24.11 0.72
CA LEU A 100 -10.52 -23.21 1.41
C LEU A 100 -11.88 -23.34 0.74
N ARG A 101 -12.82 -23.95 1.46
CA ARG A 101 -14.13 -24.35 0.95
C ARG A 101 -14.80 -23.17 0.27
N HIS A 102 -14.90 -23.19 -1.06
CA HIS A 102 -15.66 -22.23 -1.88
C HIS A 102 -15.37 -20.74 -1.66
N VAL A 103 -14.26 -20.37 -0.99
CA VAL A 103 -13.84 -18.99 -0.85
C VAL A 103 -12.74 -18.73 -1.87
N PHE A 104 -12.95 -17.77 -2.76
CA PHE A 104 -11.97 -17.34 -3.75
C PHE A 104 -11.35 -16.03 -3.28
N PRO A 105 -10.23 -16.07 -2.54
CA PRO A 105 -9.60 -14.86 -2.07
C PRO A 105 -8.93 -14.09 -3.22
N VAL A 106 -8.91 -12.78 -3.10
CA VAL A 106 -8.21 -11.87 -4.01
C VAL A 106 -7.13 -11.13 -3.24
N TYR A 107 -5.88 -11.29 -3.68
CA TYR A 107 -4.71 -10.72 -3.03
C TYR A 107 -4.06 -9.63 -3.87
N ASP A 108 -3.75 -8.49 -3.26
CA ASP A 108 -3.10 -7.36 -3.93
C ASP A 108 -1.60 -7.59 -4.23
N GLY A 109 -0.96 -8.51 -3.50
CA GLY A 109 0.47 -8.83 -3.58
C GLY A 109 1.34 -8.19 -2.49
N LEU A 110 0.73 -7.48 -1.54
CA LEU A 110 1.41 -6.82 -0.42
C LEU A 110 0.86 -7.31 0.92
N ASN A 111 -0.24 -6.73 1.38
CA ASN A 111 -0.76 -6.97 2.72
C ASN A 111 -2.28 -7.17 2.71
N SER A 112 -2.99 -6.87 1.62
CA SER A 112 -4.45 -6.87 1.62
C SER A 112 -5.01 -8.08 0.90
N LEU A 113 -5.72 -8.92 1.66
CA LEU A 113 -6.48 -10.05 1.15
C LEU A 113 -7.98 -9.79 1.31
N TYR A 114 -8.74 -9.99 0.24
CA TYR A 114 -10.17 -9.77 0.22
C TYR A 114 -10.93 -11.06 -0.06
N THR A 115 -12.07 -11.24 0.60
CA THR A 115 -12.94 -12.42 0.41
C THR A 115 -14.41 -12.03 0.50
N THR A 116 -15.27 -12.84 -0.12
CA THR A 116 -16.74 -12.72 -0.06
C THR A 116 -17.33 -13.36 1.20
N LEU A 117 -16.62 -14.30 1.81
CA LEU A 117 -17.05 -15.04 3.00
C LEU A 117 -15.99 -14.96 4.09
N PRO A 118 -16.40 -14.94 5.36
CA PRO A 118 -15.47 -14.92 6.46
C PRO A 118 -14.70 -16.25 6.52
N TYR A 119 -13.41 -16.16 6.78
CA TYR A 119 -12.57 -17.32 7.00
C TYR A 119 -12.78 -17.84 8.43
N PRO A 120 -12.78 -19.17 8.66
CA PRO A 120 -12.97 -19.74 10.00
C PRO A 120 -11.68 -19.64 10.83
N PHE A 121 -11.28 -18.43 11.21
CA PHE A 121 -10.27 -18.22 12.25
C PHE A 121 -10.98 -18.27 13.61
N SER A 122 -10.78 -19.36 14.36
CA SER A 122 -11.22 -19.49 15.77
C SER A 122 -10.19 -18.91 16.72
#